data_AF-A0A933XM31-F1
#
_entry.id   AF-A0A933XM31-F1
#
_cell.length_a   1.000
_cell.length_b   1.000
_cell.length_c   1.000
_cell.angle_alpha   90.00
_cell.angle_beta   90.00
_cell.angle_gamma   90.00
#
_symmetry.space_group_name_H-M   'P 1'
#
loop_
_entity.id
_entity.type
_entity.pdbx_description
1 polymer ?
#
loop_
_entity_poly.entity_id
_entity_poly.type
_entity_poly.pdbx_seq_one_letter_code
_entity_poly.pdbx_strand_id
1 'polypeptide(L)'
;MKKIILGLLITFLLSTGPSHACVGKGLNIGVLDSVNENLLAELVSVLINERTGTTVNIKVYGDSREIYNAVKKDDLGIIIENTERAMKMLNIPDNGDKAKAYDVSKEEFRNRLNLIWLKPFGALNKEDGNGTYYYAPVITEYVLINFPALPRLINKLSNITSDKNLQDLLKSAQSDEKVRKAAKEILKKKKLV
;
A
#
# COMPACT_ATOMS: atom_id res chain seq x y z
N MET A 1 8.95 76.16 12.98
CA MET A 1 9.76 74.92 12.98
C MET A 1 9.11 73.88 13.89
N LYS A 2 8.47 72.85 13.34
CA LYS A 2 8.51 71.47 13.87
C LYS A 2 7.81 70.55 12.86
N LYS A 3 8.58 69.58 12.41
CA LYS A 3 8.31 68.71 11.27
C LYS A 3 7.36 67.58 11.68
N ILE A 4 6.52 67.26 10.72
CA ILE A 4 5.77 66.02 10.49
C ILE A 4 6.50 64.79 11.04
N ILE A 5 5.84 64.02 11.92
CA ILE A 5 6.16 62.62 12.19
C ILE A 5 4.83 61.86 12.28
N LEU A 6 4.27 61.57 11.10
CA LEU A 6 3.25 60.54 10.91
C LEU A 6 3.86 59.55 9.92
N GLY A 7 4.28 58.39 10.40
CA GLY A 7 4.80 57.34 9.54
C GLY A 7 5.87 56.51 10.21
N LEU A 8 5.46 55.55 11.04
CA LEU A 8 6.18 54.28 11.19
C LEU A 8 5.33 53.27 11.98
N LEU A 9 4.18 52.83 11.45
CA LEU A 9 3.46 51.71 12.07
C LEU A 9 2.69 50.84 11.06
N ILE A 10 3.22 50.69 9.84
CA ILE A 10 2.64 49.81 8.81
C ILE A 10 3.76 49.11 8.03
N THR A 11 4.55 48.27 8.68
CA THR A 11 5.53 47.40 7.98
C THR A 11 5.73 46.03 8.64
N PHE A 12 4.76 45.52 9.41
CA PHE A 12 4.88 44.21 10.07
C PHE A 12 3.87 43.14 9.60
N LEU A 13 3.34 43.24 8.38
CA LEU A 13 2.24 42.36 7.92
C LEU A 13 2.48 41.53 6.66
N LEU A 14 3.71 41.41 6.15
CA LEU A 14 3.96 40.62 4.94
C LEU A 14 5.26 39.82 5.03
N SER A 15 5.31 38.87 5.97
CA SER A 15 6.19 37.71 5.86
C SER A 15 5.36 36.43 6.03
N THR A 16 4.29 36.31 5.25
CA THR A 16 3.76 34.98 4.93
C THR A 16 4.76 34.35 3.96
N GLY A 17 5.84 33.79 4.50
CA GLY A 17 6.68 32.88 3.74
C GLY A 17 5.77 31.78 3.15
N PRO A 18 6.10 31.23 1.97
CA PRO A 18 5.33 30.10 1.44
C PRO A 18 5.30 29.04 2.54
N SER A 19 4.10 28.82 3.09
CA SER A 19 3.83 27.65 3.90
C SER A 19 4.20 26.49 2.99
N HIS A 20 5.36 25.90 3.23
CA HIS A 20 5.68 24.58 2.75
C HIS A 20 4.66 23.72 3.47
N ALA A 21 3.46 23.61 2.87
CA ALA A 21 2.57 22.52 3.19
C ALA A 21 3.49 21.31 3.12
N CYS A 22 3.74 20.67 4.26
CA CYS A 22 4.47 19.43 4.31
C CYS A 22 3.73 18.51 3.36
N VAL A 23 4.15 18.45 2.09
CA VAL A 23 3.70 17.47 1.14
C VAL A 23 4.26 16.20 1.76
N GLY A 24 3.41 15.54 2.54
CA GLY A 24 3.81 14.42 3.39
C GLY A 24 4.64 13.48 2.55
N LYS A 25 5.78 13.04 3.09
CA LYS A 25 6.71 12.12 2.43
C LYS A 25 5.90 11.01 1.76
N GLY A 26 5.94 10.95 0.43
CA GLY A 26 5.12 10.01 -0.34
C GLY A 26 5.35 8.57 0.13
N LEU A 27 4.28 7.78 0.18
CA LEU A 27 4.34 6.39 0.59
C LEU A 27 4.52 5.50 -0.64
N ASN A 28 5.50 4.61 -0.63
CA ASN A 28 5.74 3.72 -1.76
C ASN A 28 5.22 2.31 -1.47
N ILE A 29 4.48 1.74 -2.43
CA ILE A 29 4.06 0.33 -2.47
C ILE A 29 4.98 -0.40 -3.46
N GLY A 30 5.60 -1.51 -3.04
CA GLY A 30 6.35 -2.40 -3.92
C GLY A 30 5.53 -3.58 -4.40
N VAL A 31 5.61 -3.88 -5.69
CA VAL A 31 4.96 -5.03 -6.35
C VAL A 31 5.89 -5.68 -7.36
N LEU A 32 5.66 -6.96 -7.64
CA LEU A 32 6.13 -7.60 -8.86
C LEU A 32 5.23 -7.23 -10.04
N ASP A 33 5.78 -7.32 -11.25
CA ASP A 33 5.03 -7.07 -12.48
C ASP A 33 3.99 -8.18 -12.76
N SER A 34 2.87 -8.13 -12.04
CA SER A 34 1.77 -9.06 -12.17
C SER A 34 0.44 -8.34 -12.08
N VAL A 35 -0.56 -8.83 -12.84
CA VAL A 35 -1.91 -8.27 -12.84
C VAL A 35 -2.52 -8.25 -11.43
N ASN A 36 -2.30 -9.32 -10.65
CA ASN A 36 -2.83 -9.44 -9.30
C ASN A 36 -2.22 -8.39 -8.36
N GLU A 37 -0.89 -8.30 -8.30
CA GLU A 37 -0.22 -7.37 -7.40
C GLU A 37 -0.47 -5.91 -7.80
N ASN A 38 -0.43 -5.59 -9.10
CA ASN A 38 -0.73 -4.25 -9.61
C ASN A 38 -2.15 -3.80 -9.23
N LEU A 39 -3.16 -4.65 -9.43
CA LEU A 39 -4.54 -4.31 -9.06
C LEU A 39 -4.72 -4.14 -7.55
N LEU A 40 -4.13 -5.04 -6.74
CA LEU A 40 -4.20 -4.94 -5.28
C LEU A 40 -3.48 -3.70 -4.77
N ALA A 41 -2.33 -3.34 -5.34
CA ALA A 41 -1.62 -2.11 -5.03
C ALA A 41 -2.41 -0.86 -5.43
N GLU A 42 -3.10 -0.87 -6.57
CA GLU A 42 -3.99 0.24 -6.96
C GLU A 42 -5.17 0.40 -6.00
N LEU A 43 -5.79 -0.70 -5.53
CA LEU A 43 -6.83 -0.64 -4.50
C LEU A 43 -6.31 -0.01 -3.20
N VAL A 44 -5.12 -0.40 -2.75
CA VAL A 44 -4.49 0.20 -1.55
C VAL A 44 -4.17 1.69 -1.80
N SER A 45 -3.55 2.00 -2.94
CA SER A 45 -3.15 3.37 -3.32
C SER A 45 -4.34 4.32 -3.35
N VAL A 46 -5.41 3.97 -4.07
CA VAL A 46 -6.62 4.78 -4.16
C VAL A 46 -7.29 4.93 -2.79
N LEU A 47 -7.40 3.84 -2.02
CA LEU A 47 -8.02 3.91 -0.68
C LEU A 47 -7.27 4.87 0.24
N ILE A 48 -5.94 4.77 0.29
CA ILE A 48 -5.10 5.64 1.13
C ILE A 48 -5.21 7.08 0.65
N ASN A 49 -5.07 7.31 -0.65
CA ASN A 49 -5.08 8.65 -1.21
C ASN A 49 -6.42 9.37 -0.97
N GLU A 50 -7.54 8.74 -1.28
CA GLU A 50 -8.88 9.35 -1.13
C GLU A 50 -9.27 9.57 0.34
N ARG A 51 -8.79 8.74 1.27
CA ARG A 51 -9.16 8.84 2.70
C ARG A 51 -8.21 9.68 3.55
N THR A 52 -7.00 9.94 3.06
CA THR A 52 -5.97 10.61 3.87
C THR A 52 -5.28 11.77 3.16
N GLY A 53 -5.42 11.90 1.84
CA GLY A 53 -4.65 12.85 1.04
C GLY A 53 -3.17 12.45 0.86
N THR A 54 -2.73 11.32 1.42
CA THR A 54 -1.35 10.83 1.27
C THR A 54 -1.10 10.42 -0.17
N THR A 55 -0.04 10.95 -0.79
CA THR A 55 0.42 10.50 -2.10
C THR A 55 1.02 9.10 -1.97
N VAL A 56 0.52 8.17 -2.77
CA VAL A 56 1.00 6.78 -2.80
C VAL A 56 1.54 6.47 -4.18
N ASN A 57 2.80 6.04 -4.27
CA ASN A 57 3.44 5.62 -5.51
C ASN A 57 3.57 4.11 -5.56
N ILE A 58 3.23 3.50 -6.68
CA ILE A 58 3.45 2.07 -6.92
C ILE A 58 4.78 1.92 -7.66
N LYS A 59 5.66 1.08 -7.12
CA LYS A 59 6.97 0.76 -7.70
C LYS A 59 6.97 -0.71 -8.10
N VAL A 60 7.16 -0.97 -9.39
CA VAL A 60 7.25 -2.31 -9.97
C VAL A 60 8.71 -2.78 -9.96
N TYR A 61 8.93 -4.02 -9.56
CA TYR A 61 10.26 -4.64 -9.46
C TYR A 61 10.32 -5.91 -10.30
N GLY A 62 11.52 -6.25 -10.79
CA GLY A 62 11.72 -7.42 -11.65
C GLY A 62 11.70 -8.73 -10.86
N ASP A 63 12.14 -8.71 -9.61
CA ASP A 63 12.12 -9.88 -8.73
C ASP A 63 11.88 -9.53 -7.26
N SER A 64 11.59 -10.57 -6.47
CA SER A 64 11.24 -10.43 -5.05
C SER A 64 12.41 -9.98 -4.17
N ARG A 65 13.65 -10.31 -4.54
CA ARG A 65 14.85 -9.90 -3.81
C ARG A 65 15.03 -8.39 -3.89
N GLU A 66 14.74 -7.78 -5.04
CA GLU A 66 14.76 -6.33 -5.19
C GLU A 66 13.76 -5.64 -4.25
N ILE A 67 12.54 -6.19 -4.14
CA ILE A 67 11.52 -5.68 -3.20
C ILE A 67 12.04 -5.75 -1.75
N TYR A 68 12.53 -6.91 -1.31
CA TYR A 68 13.04 -7.04 0.07
C TYR A 68 14.25 -6.15 0.35
N ASN A 69 15.13 -5.95 -0.65
CA ASN A 69 16.25 -5.02 -0.53
C ASN A 69 15.79 -3.56 -0.45
N ALA A 70 14.76 -3.17 -1.20
CA ALA A 70 14.18 -1.83 -1.14
C ALA A 70 13.47 -1.57 0.21
N VAL A 71 12.78 -2.57 0.76
CA VAL A 71 12.23 -2.53 2.12
C VAL A 71 13.34 -2.28 3.16
N LYS A 72 14.45 -3.02 3.08
CA LYS A 72 15.61 -2.85 3.99
C LYS A 72 16.29 -1.48 3.90
N LYS A 73 16.11 -0.78 2.77
CA LYS A 73 16.64 0.58 2.54
C LYS A 73 15.63 1.68 2.87
N ASP A 74 14.48 1.32 3.46
CA ASP A 74 13.36 2.22 3.73
C ASP A 74 12.77 2.90 2.47
N ASP A 75 12.99 2.33 1.29
CA ASP A 75 12.47 2.84 0.01
C ASP A 75 10.98 2.49 -0.19
N LEU A 76 10.49 1.48 0.53
CA LEU A 76 9.13 0.95 0.48
C LEU A 76 8.51 0.93 1.88
N GLY A 77 7.28 1.43 2.00
CA GLY A 77 6.52 1.34 3.24
C GLY A 77 5.51 0.20 3.26
N ILE A 78 5.05 -0.21 2.09
CA ILE A 78 4.08 -1.29 1.90
C ILE A 78 4.59 -2.20 0.78
N ILE A 79 4.37 -3.50 0.90
CA ILE A 79 4.47 -4.45 -0.21
C ILE A 79 3.17 -5.24 -0.31
N ILE A 80 2.82 -5.66 -1.51
CA ILE A 80 1.81 -6.70 -1.70
C ILE A 80 2.55 -8.02 -1.66
N GLU A 81 2.16 -8.93 -0.77
CA GLU A 81 2.86 -10.20 -0.56
C GLU A 81 1.88 -11.35 -0.64
N ASN A 82 2.36 -12.49 -1.14
CA ASN A 82 1.61 -13.74 -1.15
C ASN A 82 2.29 -14.81 -0.28
N THR A 83 1.49 -15.73 0.24
CA THR A 83 1.98 -16.74 1.19
C THR A 83 3.05 -17.66 0.57
N GLU A 84 3.02 -17.94 -0.73
CA GLU A 84 4.02 -18.80 -1.35
C GLU A 84 5.40 -18.13 -1.40
N ARG A 85 5.44 -16.89 -1.90
CA ARG A 85 6.67 -16.09 -1.97
C ARG A 85 7.22 -15.85 -0.57
N ALA A 86 6.37 -15.60 0.42
CA ALA A 86 6.76 -15.45 1.81
C ALA A 86 7.42 -16.72 2.37
N MET A 87 6.82 -17.89 2.17
CA MET A 87 7.39 -19.17 2.63
C MET A 87 8.74 -19.47 1.95
N LYS A 88 8.85 -19.20 0.64
CA LYS A 88 10.12 -19.29 -0.11
C LYS A 88 11.18 -18.35 0.47
N MET A 89 10.84 -17.10 0.77
CA MET A 89 11.75 -16.12 1.37
C MET A 89 12.24 -16.56 2.77
N LEU A 90 11.35 -17.18 3.55
CA LEU A 90 11.68 -17.67 4.90
C LEU A 90 12.48 -18.97 4.90
N ASN A 91 12.59 -19.64 3.73
CA ASN A 91 13.10 -20.99 3.56
C ASN A 91 12.32 -22.02 4.39
N ILE A 92 10.99 -21.90 4.43
CA ILE A 92 10.09 -22.82 5.13
C ILE A 92 9.27 -23.58 4.08
N PRO A 93 9.22 -24.92 4.12
CA PRO A 93 8.38 -25.70 3.22
C PRO A 93 6.90 -25.34 3.37
N ASP A 94 6.24 -25.04 2.25
CA ASP A 94 4.79 -24.86 2.19
C ASP A 94 4.11 -26.23 2.01
N ASN A 95 3.19 -26.56 2.91
CA ASN A 95 2.43 -27.81 2.89
C ASN A 95 1.07 -27.69 2.15
N GLY A 96 0.80 -26.54 1.55
CA GLY A 96 -0.43 -26.26 0.81
C GLY A 96 -1.59 -25.73 1.68
N ASP A 97 -1.42 -25.67 3.01
CA ASP A 97 -2.39 -25.03 3.90
C ASP A 97 -2.14 -23.51 3.93
N LYS A 98 -2.90 -22.79 3.10
CA LYS A 98 -2.81 -21.32 2.99
C LYS A 98 -3.05 -20.58 4.31
N ALA A 99 -3.90 -21.10 5.20
CA ALA A 99 -4.19 -20.43 6.48
C ALA A 99 -2.97 -20.56 7.39
N LYS A 100 -2.42 -21.77 7.49
CA LYS A 100 -1.17 -22.01 8.21
C LYS A 100 0.00 -21.24 7.61
N ALA A 101 0.12 -21.19 6.28
CA ALA A 101 1.18 -20.44 5.61
C ALA A 101 1.09 -18.93 5.92
N TYR A 102 -0.12 -18.37 5.99
CA TYR A 102 -0.32 -16.97 6.41
C TYR A 102 0.07 -16.76 7.87
N ASP A 103 -0.34 -17.63 8.79
CA ASP A 103 -0.02 -17.49 10.21
C ASP A 103 1.50 -17.57 10.45
N VAL A 104 2.17 -18.54 9.82
CA VAL A 104 3.64 -18.67 9.86
C VAL A 104 4.30 -17.45 9.23
N SER A 105 3.87 -17.01 8.05
CA SER A 105 4.45 -15.84 7.38
C SER A 105 4.31 -14.58 8.24
N LYS A 106 3.14 -14.37 8.86
CA LYS A 106 2.88 -13.24 9.74
C LYS A 106 3.80 -13.23 10.97
N GLU A 107 3.97 -14.38 11.60
CA GLU A 107 4.85 -14.52 12.78
C GLU A 107 6.32 -14.30 12.40
N GLU A 108 6.80 -15.02 11.40
CA GLU A 108 8.20 -15.01 11.00
C GLU A 108 8.64 -13.69 10.38
N PHE A 109 7.79 -13.02 9.59
CA PHE A 109 8.09 -11.69 9.05
C PHE A 109 8.19 -10.65 10.16
N ARG A 110 7.34 -10.75 11.18
CA ARG A 110 7.41 -9.86 12.34
C ARG A 110 8.70 -10.07 13.11
N ASN A 111 9.04 -11.33 13.39
CA ASN A 111 10.18 -11.67 14.24
C ASN A 111 11.54 -11.50 13.56
N ARG A 112 11.62 -11.75 12.24
CA ARG A 112 12.90 -11.79 11.50
C ARG A 112 13.14 -10.56 10.63
N LEU A 113 12.08 -9.89 10.18
CA LEU A 113 12.16 -8.82 9.17
C LEU A 113 11.58 -7.49 9.64
N ASN A 114 10.98 -7.41 10.83
CA ASN A 114 10.23 -6.24 11.30
C ASN A 114 9.12 -5.80 10.33
N LEU A 115 8.48 -6.79 9.70
CA LEU A 115 7.40 -6.60 8.75
C LEU A 115 6.08 -7.12 9.31
N ILE A 116 5.02 -6.35 9.11
CA ILE A 116 3.71 -6.61 9.71
C ILE A 116 2.73 -6.98 8.61
N TRP A 117 2.30 -8.24 8.62
CA TRP A 117 1.19 -8.68 7.79
C TRP A 117 -0.13 -8.12 8.30
N LEU A 118 -0.88 -7.49 7.39
CA LEU A 118 -2.26 -7.08 7.62
C LEU A 118 -3.23 -8.19 7.19
N LYS A 119 -4.54 -7.94 7.34
CA LYS A 119 -5.56 -8.92 6.93
C LYS A 119 -5.45 -9.20 5.43
N PRO A 120 -5.53 -10.48 5.00
CA PRO A 120 -5.49 -10.81 3.59
C PRO A 120 -6.60 -10.13 2.80
N PHE A 121 -6.29 -9.72 1.56
CA PHE A 121 -7.29 -9.34 0.57
C PHE A 121 -8.21 -10.51 0.21
N GLY A 122 -7.77 -11.73 0.48
CA GLY A 122 -8.45 -12.98 0.22
C GLY A 122 -7.57 -13.91 -0.61
N ALA A 123 -8.14 -15.04 -1.01
CA ALA A 123 -7.44 -16.04 -1.80
C ALA A 123 -7.49 -15.68 -3.30
N LEU A 124 -6.41 -15.95 -4.03
CA LEU A 124 -6.33 -15.91 -5.49
C LEU A 124 -5.71 -17.19 -6.01
N ASN A 125 -6.04 -17.56 -7.25
CA ASN A 125 -5.53 -18.77 -7.89
C ASN A 125 -4.01 -18.69 -8.11
N LYS A 126 -3.34 -19.83 -7.99
CA LYS A 126 -1.97 -19.99 -8.46
C LYS A 126 -1.90 -19.87 -9.97
N GLU A 127 -0.76 -19.45 -10.49
CA GLU A 127 -0.52 -19.38 -11.95
C GLU A 127 -0.56 -20.78 -12.60
N ASP A 128 -0.14 -21.82 -11.87
CA ASP A 128 -0.20 -23.22 -12.32
C ASP A 128 -1.59 -23.86 -12.22
N GLY A 129 -2.59 -23.13 -11.70
CA GLY A 129 -3.97 -23.59 -11.53
C GLY A 129 -4.21 -24.56 -10.37
N ASN A 130 -3.18 -25.00 -9.65
CA ASN A 130 -3.27 -26.07 -8.65
C ASN A 130 -3.41 -25.52 -7.21
N GLY A 131 -4.41 -24.66 -7.01
CA GLY A 131 -4.81 -24.19 -5.70
C GLY A 131 -4.86 -22.67 -5.60
N THR A 132 -4.74 -22.17 -4.37
CA THR A 132 -4.83 -20.73 -4.08
C THR A 132 -3.80 -20.29 -3.05
N TYR A 133 -3.37 -19.03 -3.14
CA TYR A 133 -2.57 -18.35 -2.13
C TYR A 133 -3.34 -17.19 -1.54
N TYR A 134 -3.03 -16.82 -0.29
CA TYR A 134 -3.48 -15.55 0.24
C TYR A 134 -2.54 -14.44 -0.21
N TYR A 135 -3.14 -13.34 -0.66
CA TYR A 135 -2.45 -12.07 -0.84
C TYR A 135 -2.80 -11.15 0.32
N ALA A 136 -1.81 -10.45 0.87
CA ALA A 136 -2.02 -9.48 1.93
C ALA A 136 -1.12 -8.25 1.75
N PRO A 137 -1.53 -7.09 2.27
CA PRO A 137 -0.63 -5.98 2.45
C PRO A 137 0.31 -6.29 3.62
N VAL A 138 1.61 -6.09 3.39
CA VAL A 138 2.63 -6.15 4.43
C VAL A 138 3.24 -4.77 4.57
N ILE A 139 3.29 -4.26 5.79
CA ILE A 139 3.77 -2.90 6.07
C ILE A 139 5.05 -2.93 6.89
N THR A 140 5.88 -1.91 6.73
CA THR A 140 7.03 -1.68 7.60
C THR A 140 6.61 -1.07 8.94
N GLU A 141 7.47 -1.20 9.94
CA GLU A 141 7.28 -0.52 11.23
C GLU A 141 7.20 1.02 11.06
N TYR A 142 7.94 1.58 10.10
CA TYR A 142 7.83 3.00 9.73
C TYR A 142 6.38 3.41 9.43
N VAL A 143 5.63 2.59 8.68
CA VAL A 143 4.21 2.88 8.38
C VAL A 143 3.35 2.80 9.63
N LEU A 144 3.59 1.82 10.51
CA LEU A 144 2.86 1.70 11.76
C LEU A 144 3.06 2.93 12.67
N ILE A 145 4.28 3.45 12.74
CA ILE A 145 4.64 4.59 13.59
C ILE A 145 4.14 5.91 13.00
N ASN A 146 4.39 6.15 11.72
CA ASN A 146 4.13 7.46 11.09
C ASN A 146 2.71 7.58 10.54
N PHE A 147 2.03 6.46 10.30
CA PHE A 147 0.69 6.41 9.76
C PHE A 147 -0.20 5.39 10.52
N PRO A 148 -0.40 5.56 11.85
CA PRO A 148 -1.01 4.54 12.71
C PRO A 148 -2.47 4.20 12.34
N ALA A 149 -3.15 5.06 11.58
CA ALA A 149 -4.50 4.78 11.07
C ALA A 149 -4.52 3.88 9.82
N LEU A 150 -3.41 3.78 9.07
CA LEU A 150 -3.36 3.03 7.81
C LEU A 150 -3.59 1.53 7.98
N PRO A 151 -3.04 0.82 8.99
CA PRO A 151 -3.36 -0.58 9.20
C PRO A 151 -4.88 -0.82 9.30
N ARG A 152 -5.58 0.02 10.08
CA ARG A 152 -7.05 -0.07 10.24
C ARG A 152 -7.77 0.25 8.93
N LEU A 153 -7.31 1.25 8.18
CA LEU A 153 -7.88 1.63 6.90
C LEU A 153 -7.72 0.54 5.85
N ILE A 154 -6.48 0.07 5.63
CA ILE A 154 -6.14 -0.96 4.65
C ILE A 154 -6.85 -2.27 4.96
N ASN A 155 -7.00 -2.63 6.24
CA ASN A 155 -7.75 -3.81 6.66
C ASN A 155 -9.24 -3.81 6.23
N LYS A 156 -9.80 -2.67 5.81
CA LYS A 156 -11.15 -2.64 5.21
C LYS A 156 -11.22 -3.34 3.84
N LEU A 157 -10.07 -3.58 3.20
CA LEU A 157 -9.94 -4.36 1.97
C LEU A 157 -9.88 -5.87 2.22
N SER A 158 -10.01 -6.32 3.48
CA SER A 158 -9.99 -7.76 3.76
C SER A 158 -11.09 -8.49 2.99
N ASN A 159 -10.76 -9.65 2.41
CA ASN A 159 -11.67 -10.47 1.59
C ASN A 159 -12.25 -9.76 0.35
N ILE A 160 -11.65 -8.66 -0.12
CA ILE A 160 -12.08 -7.98 -1.35
C ILE A 160 -11.95 -8.86 -2.60
N THR A 161 -11.02 -9.84 -2.63
CA THR A 161 -10.87 -10.77 -3.77
C THR A 161 -12.04 -11.72 -3.94
N SER A 162 -12.92 -11.86 -2.94
CA SER A 162 -14.18 -12.61 -3.10
C SER A 162 -15.25 -11.83 -3.88
N ASP A 163 -15.03 -10.56 -4.18
CA ASP A 163 -15.96 -9.77 -5.00
C ASP A 163 -15.90 -10.19 -6.47
N LYS A 164 -17.05 -10.62 -7.02
CA LYS A 164 -17.15 -11.05 -8.42
C LYS A 164 -16.72 -9.96 -9.41
N ASN A 165 -17.00 -8.69 -9.14
CA ASN A 165 -16.61 -7.60 -10.04
C ASN A 165 -15.09 -7.42 -10.06
N LEU A 166 -14.41 -7.66 -8.93
CA LEU A 166 -12.95 -7.62 -8.88
C LEU A 166 -12.35 -8.82 -9.64
N GLN A 167 -12.96 -10.00 -9.54
CA GLN A 167 -12.56 -11.18 -10.30
C GLN A 167 -12.75 -11.00 -11.81
N ASP A 168 -13.85 -10.38 -12.24
CA ASP A 168 -14.08 -10.08 -13.65
C ASP A 168 -13.10 -9.02 -14.17
N LEU A 169 -12.70 -8.07 -13.32
CA LEU A 169 -11.68 -7.08 -13.63
C LEU A 169 -10.29 -7.73 -13.80
N LEU A 170 -9.90 -8.66 -12.91
CA LEU A 170 -8.65 -9.40 -13.01
C LEU A 170 -8.49 -10.12 -14.36
N LYS A 171 -9.60 -10.60 -14.94
CA LYS A 171 -9.61 -11.26 -16.25
C LYS A 171 -9.54 -10.30 -17.44
N SER A 172 -9.86 -9.03 -17.25
CA SER A 172 -10.07 -8.04 -18.33
C SER A 172 -9.09 -6.86 -18.30
N ALA A 173 -8.25 -6.76 -17.28
CA ALA A 173 -7.26 -5.70 -17.15
C ALA A 173 -6.25 -5.73 -18.31
N GLN A 174 -6.16 -4.63 -19.07
CA GLN A 174 -5.28 -4.48 -20.24
C GLN A 174 -4.39 -3.21 -20.19
N SER A 175 -4.63 -2.28 -19.24
CA SER A 175 -3.78 -1.09 -19.04
C SER A 175 -3.96 -0.43 -17.66
N ASP A 176 -2.93 0.28 -17.18
CA ASP A 176 -2.86 0.89 -15.83
C ASP A 176 -3.99 1.90 -15.54
N GLU A 177 -4.30 2.78 -16.48
CA GLU A 177 -5.37 3.78 -16.29
C GLU A 177 -6.73 3.11 -16.08
N LYS A 178 -7.01 2.03 -16.81
CA LYS A 178 -8.24 1.25 -16.66
C LYS A 178 -8.29 0.56 -15.30
N VAL A 179 -7.15 0.00 -14.85
CA VAL A 179 -7.03 -0.64 -13.54
C VAL A 179 -7.32 0.35 -12.42
N ARG A 180 -6.72 1.54 -12.46
CA ARG A 180 -6.93 2.59 -11.45
C ARG A 180 -8.38 3.06 -11.40
N LYS A 181 -9.00 3.32 -12.56
CA LYS A 181 -10.42 3.72 -12.64
C LYS A 181 -11.33 2.64 -12.06
N ALA A 182 -11.07 1.38 -12.40
CA ALA A 182 -11.87 0.26 -11.91
C ALA A 182 -11.69 0.02 -10.41
N ALA A 183 -10.47 0.14 -9.88
CA ALA A 183 -10.21 0.12 -8.44
C ALA A 183 -11.04 1.17 -7.71
N LYS A 184 -11.07 2.42 -8.20
CA LYS A 184 -11.89 3.49 -7.62
C LYS A 184 -13.38 3.17 -7.62
N GLU A 185 -13.92 2.63 -8.72
CA GLU A 185 -15.35 2.27 -8.80
C GLU A 185 -15.73 1.13 -7.85
N ILE A 186 -14.85 0.12 -7.68
CA ILE A 186 -15.05 -0.96 -6.70
C ILE A 186 -15.08 -0.39 -5.27
N LEU A 187 -14.14 0.50 -4.94
CA LEU A 187 -14.07 1.12 -3.62
C LEU A 187 -15.32 1.97 -3.34
N LYS A 188 -15.82 2.75 -4.32
CA LYS A 188 -17.09 3.49 -4.19
C LYS A 188 -18.28 2.57 -3.95
N LYS A 189 -18.40 1.50 -4.73
CA LYS A 189 -19.48 0.50 -4.58
C LYS A 189 -19.47 -0.15 -3.19
N LYS A 190 -18.28 -0.35 -2.61
CA LYS A 190 -18.08 -0.84 -1.25
C LYS A 190 -18.20 0.24 -0.17
N LYS A 191 -18.47 1.51 -0.55
CA LYS A 191 -18.49 2.69 0.34
C LYS A 191 -17.17 2.89 1.10
N LEU A 192 -16.07 2.44 0.51
CA LEU A 192 -14.71 2.55 1.05
C LEU A 192 -14.03 3.86 0.67
N VAL A 193 -14.49 4.52 -0.40
CA VAL A 193 -14.19 5.91 -0.76
C VAL A 193 -15.47 6.64 -1.10
#